data_AF-Q8X448-F1
#
_entry.id   AF-Q8X448-F1
#
_cell.length_a   1.000
_cell.length_b   1.000
_cell.length_c   1.000
_cell.angle_alpha   90.00
_cell.angle_beta   90.00
_cell.angle_gamma   90.00
#
_symmetry.space_group_name_H-M   'P 1'
#
loop_
_entity.id
_entity.type
_entity.pdbx_description
1 polymer ?
#
loop_
_entity_poly.entity_id
_entity_poly.type
_entity_poly.pdbx_seq_one_letter_code
_entity_poly.pdbx_strand_id
1 'polypeptide(L)' 'MKINRIVNEGFMKTMLAAYLPGNSTVDLREVAVPTPGINQVLIKMKSSGICGSDVHYIYHQHRATAAASDKPLY' A
#
# COMPACT_ATOMS: atom_id res chain seq x y z
N MET A 1 -20.00 14.84 -12.20
CA MET A 1 -19.12 15.48 -11.19
C MET A 1 -19.69 15.30 -9.78
N LYS A 2 -19.50 14.14 -9.15
CA LYS A 2 -19.83 13.89 -7.72
C LYS A 2 -18.74 13.09 -6.98
N ILE A 3 -17.64 12.76 -7.66
CA ILE A 3 -16.56 11.92 -7.14
C ILE A 3 -15.69 12.73 -6.14
N ASN A 4 -15.44 14.00 -6.42
CA ASN A 4 -14.55 14.85 -5.62
C ASN A 4 -15.10 15.23 -4.23
N ARG A 5 -16.37 14.95 -3.90
CA ARG A 5 -16.92 15.28 -2.59
C ARG A 5 -16.64 14.21 -1.52
N ILE A 6 -16.41 12.96 -1.91
CA ILE A 6 -16.15 11.86 -0.97
C ILE A 6 -14.71 11.92 -0.41
N VAL A 7 -13.76 12.48 -1.16
CA VAL A 7 -12.34 12.49 -0.77
C VAL A 7 -12.00 13.52 0.32
N ASN A 8 -12.84 14.52 0.58
CA ASN A 8 -12.41 15.71 1.35
C ASN A 8 -13.09 15.92 2.72
N GLU A 9 -14.16 15.20 3.08
CA GLU A 9 -14.93 15.51 4.30
C GLU A 9 -14.98 14.37 5.35
N GLY A 10 -14.15 13.32 5.24
CA GLY A 10 -14.19 12.25 6.27
C GLY A 10 -13.17 11.11 6.20
N PHE A 11 -12.10 11.21 5.41
CA PHE A 11 -11.07 10.17 5.38
C PHE A 11 -10.03 10.41 6.48
N MET A 12 -9.68 9.36 7.23
CA MET A 12 -8.57 9.40 8.19
C MET A 12 -7.29 9.90 7.49
N LYS A 13 -6.51 10.73 8.20
CA LYS A 13 -5.22 11.21 7.68
C LYS A 13 -4.21 10.08 7.51
N THR A 14 -4.35 9.02 8.29
CA THR A 14 -3.47 7.85 8.28
C THR A 14 -4.26 6.55 8.10
N MET A 15 -3.55 5.50 7.65
CA MET A 15 -4.03 4.13 7.55
C MET A 15 -2.95 3.16 8.05
N LEU A 16 -3.36 1.98 8.49
CA LEU A 16 -2.44 0.89 8.80
C LEU A 16 -1.99 0.21 7.50
N ALA A 17 -0.68 0.09 7.30
CA ALA A 17 -0.07 -0.58 6.16
C ALA A 17 0.86 -1.71 6.61
N ALA A 18 0.90 -2.79 5.83
CA ALA A 18 1.79 -3.93 6.06
C ALA A 18 3.01 -3.85 5.13
N TYR A 19 4.19 -3.86 5.72
CA TYR A 19 5.48 -3.91 5.03
C TYR A 19 6.09 -5.29 5.15
N LEU A 20 6.58 -5.81 4.02
CA LEU A 20 7.17 -7.15 3.91
C LEU A 20 8.68 -7.03 3.68
N PRO A 21 9.51 -6.98 4.75
CA PRO A 21 10.96 -6.83 4.65
C PRO A 21 11.69 -8.09 4.19
N GLY A 22 11.01 -9.26 4.11
CA GLY A 22 11.62 -10.49 3.65
C GLY A 22 12.48 -11.23 4.68
N ASN A 23 12.25 -10.99 5.97
CA ASN A 23 12.96 -11.63 7.08
C ASN A 23 12.00 -12.47 7.96
N SER A 24 10.96 -13.03 7.34
CA SER A 24 9.90 -13.81 8.01
C SER A 24 9.05 -13.01 9.00
N THR A 25 9.00 -11.68 8.84
CA THR A 25 8.16 -10.80 9.65
C THR A 25 7.30 -9.89 8.77
N VAL A 26 6.27 -9.31 9.39
CA VAL A 26 5.44 -8.26 8.81
C VAL A 26 5.54 -7.05 9.73
N ASP A 27 5.90 -5.90 9.17
CA ASP A 27 5.99 -4.64 9.89
C ASP A 27 4.74 -3.80 9.61
N LEU A 28 3.92 -3.59 10.63
CA LEU A 28 2.69 -2.82 10.55
C LEU A 28 2.96 -1.37 10.95
N ARG A 29 2.72 -0.43 10.05
CA ARG A 29 2.98 0.99 10.28
C ARG A 29 1.74 1.84 10.00
N GLU A 30 1.55 2.88 10.81
CA GLU A 30 0.65 3.97 10.42
C GLU A 30 1.34 4.84 9.38
N VAL A 31 0.67 5.04 8.25
CA VAL A 31 1.16 5.84 7.14
C VAL A 31 0.07 6.77 6.64
N ALA A 32 0.44 7.85 5.96
CA ALA A 32 -0.54 8.75 5.37
C ALA A 32 -1.41 8.02 4.32
N VAL A 33 -2.70 8.34 4.26
CA VAL A 33 -3.56 7.86 3.18
C VAL A 33 -3.07 8.46 1.86
N PRO A 34 -2.79 7.65 0.82
CA PRO A 34 -2.24 8.18 -0.43
C PRO A 34 -3.29 8.98 -1.20
N THR A 35 -2.83 10.04 -1.88
CA THR A 35 -3.68 10.81 -2.80
C THR A 35 -3.57 10.20 -4.21
N PRO A 36 -4.68 9.78 -4.84
CA PRO A 36 -4.63 9.21 -6.18
C PRO A 36 -4.25 10.26 -7.23
N GLY A 37 -3.35 9.90 -8.15
CA GLY A 37 -3.01 10.71 -9.33
C GLY A 37 -3.98 10.53 -10.50
N ILE A 38 -3.58 11.02 -11.68
CA ILE A 38 -4.37 10.85 -12.92
C ILE A 38 -4.50 9.37 -13.25
N ASN A 39 -5.71 8.91 -13.57
CA ASN A 39 -6.05 7.51 -13.87
C ASN A 39 -5.81 6.51 -12.72
N GLN A 40 -5.69 6.99 -11.49
CA GLN A 40 -5.62 6.14 -10.30
C GLN A 40 -6.92 6.25 -9.49
N VAL A 41 -7.21 5.21 -8.72
CA VAL A 41 -8.34 5.18 -7.80
C VAL A 41 -7.87 4.85 -6.40
N LEU A 42 -8.42 5.53 -5.40
CA LEU A 42 -8.20 5.20 -4.00
C LEU A 42 -9.28 4.23 -3.54
N ILE A 43 -8.86 3.06 -3.05
CA ILE A 43 -9.77 2.01 -2.58
C ILE A 43 -9.60 1.84 -1.07
N LYS A 44 -10.71 1.89 -0.33
CA LYS A 44 -10.73 1.53 1.09
C LYS A 44 -10.84 0.02 1.24
N MET A 45 -9.73 -0.63 1.58
CA MET A 45 -9.70 -2.07 1.82
C MET A 45 -10.54 -2.47 3.04
N LYS A 46 -11.37 -3.51 2.88
CA LYS A 46 -12.12 -4.16 3.96
C LYS A 46 -11.46 -5.45 4.43
N SER A 47 -10.89 -6.20 3.48
CA SER A 47 -10.15 -7.43 3.70
C SER A 47 -9.22 -7.66 2.51
N SER A 48 -8.14 -8.40 2.76
CA SER A 48 -7.23 -8.90 1.72
C SER A 48 -6.98 -10.38 1.97
N GLY A 49 -6.87 -11.16 0.89
CA GLY A 49 -6.37 -12.52 0.97
C GLY A 49 -4.84 -12.55 0.94
N ILE A 50 -4.27 -13.69 1.30
CA ILE A 50 -2.84 -14.00 1.12
C ILE A 50 -2.73 -15.03 0.00
N CYS A 51 -1.88 -14.75 -0.98
CA CYS A 51 -1.52 -15.69 -2.03
C CYS A 51 -0.06 -16.17 -1.87
N GLY A 52 0.34 -17.17 -2.66
CA GLY A 52 1.69 -17.73 -2.57
C GLY A 52 2.82 -16.72 -2.80
N SER A 53 2.61 -15.69 -3.63
CA SER A 53 3.61 -14.63 -3.84
C SER A 53 3.77 -13.73 -2.62
N ASP A 54 2.70 -13.47 -1.87
CA ASP A 54 2.80 -12.70 -0.62
C ASP A 54 3.63 -13.46 0.40
N VAL A 55 3.41 -14.79 0.51
CA VAL A 55 4.21 -15.67 1.36
C VAL A 55 5.68 -15.63 0.94
N HIS A 56 5.97 -15.72 -0.36
CA HIS A 56 7.34 -15.57 -0.85
C HIS A 56 7.96 -14.26 -0.39
N TYR A 57 7.22 -13.14 -0.42
CA TYR A 57 7.72 -11.83 -0.01
C TYR A 57 7.85 -11.61 1.51
N ILE A 58 7.10 -12.36 2.31
CA ILE A 58 7.29 -12.40 3.76
C ILE A 58 8.64 -13.06 4.10
N TYR A 59 8.97 -14.16 3.44
CA TYR A 59 10.18 -14.94 3.70
C TYR A 59 11.42 -14.46 2.94
N HIS A 60 11.22 -13.76 1.82
CA HIS A 60 12.29 -13.27 0.96
C HIS A 60 11.98 -11.86 0.48
N GLN A 61 12.94 -10.95 0.54
CA GLN A 61 12.68 -9.56 0.18
C GLN A 61 12.24 -9.45 -1.28
N HIS A 62 11.24 -8.61 -1.56
CA HIS A 62 10.75 -8.39 -2.92
C HIS A 62 11.90 -7.93 -3.83
N ARG A 63 12.29 -8.77 -4.79
CA ARG A 63 13.32 -8.47 -5.79
C ARG A 63 12.72 -7.62 -6.91
N ALA A 64 12.34 -6.39 -6.61
CA ALA A 64 11.96 -5.46 -7.67
C ALA A 64 13.23 -5.00 -8.39
N THR A 65 13.37 -5.31 -9.68
CA THR A 65 14.11 -4.42 -10.57
C THR A 65 13.30 -3.13 -10.60
N ALA A 66 13.85 -2.05 -10.08
CA ALA A 66 13.14 -0.81 -9.87
C ALA A 66 12.52 -0.30 -11.19
N ALA A 67 11.19 -0.34 -11.31
CA ALA A 67 10.48 0.41 -12.34
C ALA A 67 10.56 1.94 -12.09
N ALA A 68 11.08 2.35 -10.93
CA ALA A 68 11.49 3.71 -10.60
C ALA A 68 12.71 3.64 -9.67
N SER A 69 13.92 3.89 -10.20
CA SER A 69 15.19 3.78 -9.46
C SER A 69 15.29 4.70 -8.25
N ASP A 70 14.51 5.79 -8.23
CA ASP A 70 14.73 6.93 -7.33
C ASP A 70 13.71 7.02 -6.19
N LYS A 71 12.84 6.03 -6.03
CA LYS A 71 11.91 6.01 -4.90
C LYS A 71 11.96 4.66 -4.23
N PRO A 72 12.19 4.59 -2.91
CA PRO A 72 11.95 3.35 -2.21
C PRO A 72 10.48 2.98 -2.48
N LEU A 73 10.22 1.68 -2.68
CA LEU A 73 8.84 1.19 -2.86
C LEU A 73 7.99 1.36 -1.59
N TYR A 74 8.51 2.09 -0.60
CA TYR A 74 7.89 2.48 0.64
C TYR A 74 8.65 3.58 1.39
#